data_AF-A0A7S0WKX7-F1
#
_entry.id   AF-A0A7S0WKX7-F1
#
_cell.length_a   1.000
_cell.length_b   1.000
_cell.length_c   1.000
_cell.angle_alpha   90.00
_cell.angle_beta   90.00
_cell.angle_gamma   90.00
#
_symmetry.space_group_name_H-M   'P 1'
#
loop_
_entity.id
_entity.type
_entity.pdbx_description
1 polymer ?
#
loop_
_entity_poly.entity_id
_entity_poly.type
_entity_poly.pdbx_seq_one_letter_code
_entity_poly.pdbx_strand_id
1 'polypeptide(L)'
;MGNGIAWPIFAIIFASFTDTFGNPDAPDFMSEVRRVSALFVYLAIGAAAASYLQASCWMWTGTRQTSRLRQRYLSAVLRQNIAYFDTEQTTGGLLQGLNADSNDVQTAISEKVGHFMQHMTTFFAGIIVAFVGGWDMTLVMLGTMPFLAAVGAVLAKVTTTMSAKSTEAYTTASSTAQQALAQF
;
A
#
# COMPACT_ATOMS: atom_id res chain seq x y z
N MET A 1 11.05 -0.48 -4.28
CA MET A 1 12.19 -0.25 -5.17
C MET A 1 12.26 -1.41 -6.17
N GLY A 2 12.86 -2.57 -5.86
CA GLY A 2 13.01 -3.66 -6.83
C GLY A 2 11.70 -4.24 -7.38
N ASN A 3 10.66 -4.36 -6.56
CA ASN A 3 9.39 -4.97 -6.99
C ASN A 3 8.53 -4.05 -7.89
N GLY A 4 8.76 -2.73 -7.86
CA GLY A 4 8.02 -1.79 -8.71
C GLY A 4 8.51 -1.75 -10.16
N ILE A 5 9.78 -2.12 -10.39
CA ILE A 5 10.39 -2.16 -11.72
C ILE A 5 10.13 -3.51 -12.41
N ALA A 6 9.85 -4.56 -11.65
CA ALA A 6 9.57 -5.90 -12.18
C ALA A 6 8.36 -5.93 -13.12
N TRP A 7 7.30 -5.17 -12.80
CA TRP A 7 6.08 -5.10 -13.62
C TRP A 7 6.32 -4.45 -15.00
N PRO A 8 6.96 -3.26 -15.09
CA PRO A 8 7.34 -2.69 -16.38
C PRO A 8 8.30 -3.56 -17.19
N ILE A 9 9.28 -4.23 -16.55
CA ILE A 9 10.17 -5.13 -17.29
C ILE A 9 9.39 -6.36 -17.81
N PHE A 10 8.48 -6.92 -17.01
CA PHE A 10 7.59 -7.98 -17.46
C PHE A 10 6.79 -7.55 -18.70
N ALA A 11 6.25 -6.33 -18.72
CA ALA A 11 5.52 -5.80 -19.86
C ALA A 11 6.37 -5.74 -21.15
N ILE A 12 7.65 -5.36 -21.04
CA ILE A 12 8.57 -5.32 -22.21
C ILE A 12 8.86 -6.74 -22.72
N ILE A 13 9.16 -7.68 -21.84
CA ILE A 13 9.46 -9.07 -22.26
C ILE A 13 8.18 -9.72 -22.84
N PHE A 14 7.01 -9.41 -22.28
CA PHE A 14 5.74 -9.87 -22.81
C PHE A 14 5.41 -9.26 -24.18
N ALA A 15 5.76 -8.00 -24.41
CA ALA A 15 5.66 -7.38 -25.73
C ALA A 15 6.56 -8.10 -26.74
N SER A 16 7.83 -8.34 -26.40
CA SER A 16 8.75 -9.11 -27.27
C SER A 16 8.26 -10.54 -27.51
N PHE A 17 7.66 -11.20 -26.51
CA PHE A 17 7.03 -12.50 -26.68
C PHE A 17 5.87 -12.45 -27.69
N THR A 18 5.01 -11.44 -27.56
CA THR A 18 3.85 -11.25 -28.45
C THR A 18 4.29 -10.99 -29.89
N ASP A 19 5.34 -10.19 -30.09
CA ASP A 19 5.91 -9.93 -31.41
C ASP A 19 6.50 -11.19 -32.06
N THR A 20 7.20 -12.02 -31.29
CA THR A 20 7.74 -13.30 -31.79
C THR A 20 6.62 -14.25 -32.22
N PHE A 21 5.51 -14.30 -31.49
CA PHE A 21 4.32 -15.10 -31.87
C PHE A 21 3.54 -14.49 -33.04
N GLY A 22 3.64 -13.17 -33.25
CA GLY A 22 3.03 -12.48 -34.38
C GLY A 22 3.66 -12.80 -35.74
N ASN A 23 4.84 -13.44 -35.76
CA ASN A 23 5.54 -13.81 -37.00
C ASN A 23 6.03 -15.28 -36.99
N PRO A 24 5.10 -16.26 -37.11
CA PRO A 24 5.39 -17.68 -36.93
C PRO A 24 6.23 -18.32 -38.04
N ASP A 25 6.41 -17.67 -39.19
CA ASP A 25 7.16 -18.19 -40.35
C ASP A 25 8.67 -17.89 -40.29
N ALA A 26 9.17 -17.26 -39.22
CA ALA A 26 10.59 -16.95 -39.08
C ALA A 26 11.42 -18.24 -38.84
N PRO A 27 12.52 -18.46 -39.59
CA PRO A 27 13.36 -19.67 -39.47
C PRO A 27 14.00 -19.84 -38.08
N ASP A 28 14.13 -18.75 -37.32
CA ASP A 28 14.73 -18.71 -35.98
C ASP A 28 13.69 -18.62 -34.83
N PHE A 29 12.41 -18.87 -35.11
CA PHE A 29 11.31 -18.77 -34.13
C PHE A 29 11.58 -19.56 -32.84
N MET A 30 12.02 -20.82 -32.96
CA MET A 30 12.25 -21.69 -31.79
C MET A 30 13.42 -21.21 -30.90
N SER A 31 14.48 -20.63 -31.50
CA SER A 31 15.60 -20.06 -30.75
C SER A 31 15.21 -18.77 -30.03
N GLU A 32 14.39 -17.92 -30.66
CA GLU A 32 13.95 -16.65 -30.08
C GLU A 32 12.99 -16.89 -28.90
N VAL A 33 12.04 -17.82 -29.04
CA VAL A 33 11.14 -18.23 -27.95
C VAL A 33 11.90 -18.81 -26.76
N ARG A 34 12.95 -19.62 -27.00
CA ARG A 34 13.79 -20.17 -25.92
C ARG A 34 14.56 -19.07 -25.19
N ARG A 35 15.05 -18.06 -25.90
CA ARG A 35 15.76 -16.90 -25.33
C ARG A 35 14.84 -16.03 -24.49
N VAL A 36 13.65 -15.70 -25.00
CA VAL A 36 12.62 -14.93 -24.29
C VAL A 36 12.13 -15.67 -23.05
N SER A 37 11.93 -16.99 -23.14
CA SER A 37 11.53 -17.83 -22.00
C SER A 37 12.61 -17.88 -20.91
N ALA A 38 13.89 -17.99 -21.27
CA ALA A 38 14.98 -17.94 -20.30
C ALA A 38 15.07 -16.58 -19.60
N LEU A 39 14.88 -15.48 -20.34
CA LEU A 39 14.81 -14.12 -19.80
C LEU A 39 13.69 -13.96 -18.76
N PHE A 40 12.50 -14.54 -19.00
CA PHE A 40 11.40 -14.55 -18.03
C PHE A 40 11.79 -15.25 -16.71
N VAL A 41 12.48 -16.39 -16.79
CA VAL A 41 12.92 -17.14 -15.60
C VAL A 41 13.96 -16.36 -14.80
N TYR A 42 14.97 -15.79 -15.47
CA TYR A 42 15.97 -14.95 -14.79
C TYR A 42 15.35 -13.69 -14.16
N LEU A 43 14.39 -13.07 -14.85
CA LEU A 43 13.65 -11.93 -14.31
C LEU A 43 12.86 -12.33 -13.06
N ALA A 44 12.14 -13.47 -13.11
CA ALA A 44 11.33 -13.94 -12.00
C ALA A 44 12.19 -14.21 -10.74
N ILE A 45 13.35 -14.85 -10.91
CA ILE A 45 14.28 -15.10 -9.82
C ILE A 45 14.85 -13.79 -9.27
N GLY A 46 15.27 -12.86 -10.14
CA GLY A 46 15.78 -11.56 -9.73
C GLY A 46 14.73 -10.71 -9.00
N ALA A 47 13.50 -10.70 -9.49
CA ALA A 47 12.38 -10.00 -8.87
C ALA A 47 11.97 -10.62 -7.53
N ALA A 48 11.97 -11.95 -7.43
CA ALA A 48 11.71 -12.65 -6.17
C ALA A 48 12.78 -12.32 -5.11
N ALA A 49 14.06 -12.38 -5.47
CA ALA A 49 15.14 -12.02 -4.56
C ALA A 49 15.09 -10.54 -4.13
N ALA A 50 14.89 -9.63 -5.10
CA ALA A 50 14.83 -8.20 -4.82
C ALA A 50 13.60 -7.81 -3.97
N SER A 51 12.43 -8.43 -4.22
CA SER A 51 11.23 -8.20 -3.41
C SER A 51 11.39 -8.71 -1.99
N TYR A 52 12.02 -9.87 -1.81
CA TYR A 52 12.27 -10.45 -0.51
C TYR A 52 13.25 -9.60 0.32
N LEU A 53 14.36 -9.15 -0.30
CA LEU A 53 15.32 -8.24 0.33
C LEU A 53 14.68 -6.90 0.69
N GLN A 54 13.84 -6.36 -0.20
CA GLN A 54 13.15 -5.11 0.05
C GLN A 54 12.18 -5.23 1.24
N ALA A 55 11.33 -6.26 1.26
CA ALA A 55 10.38 -6.49 2.35
C ALA A 55 11.11 -6.69 3.67
N SER A 56 12.20 -7.47 3.66
CA SER A 56 13.03 -7.71 4.84
C SER A 56 13.67 -6.42 5.35
N CYS A 57 14.24 -5.60 4.46
CA CYS A 57 14.89 -4.34 4.83
C CYS A 57 13.89 -3.32 5.40
N TRP A 58 12.67 -3.27 4.87
CA TRP A 58 11.63 -2.41 5.43
C TRP A 58 11.14 -2.89 6.79
N MET A 59 10.91 -4.20 6.93
CA MET A 59 10.54 -4.81 8.21
C MET A 59 11.60 -4.54 9.28
N TRP A 60 12.88 -4.66 8.93
CA TRP A 60 13.99 -4.37 9.83
C TRP A 60 14.06 -2.89 10.23
N THR A 61 13.83 -1.98 9.28
CA THR A 61 13.88 -0.54 9.55
C THR A 61 12.66 -0.11 10.38
N GLY A 62 11.47 -0.63 10.11
CA GLY A 62 10.23 -0.35 10.84
C GLY A 62 10.24 -0.86 12.29
N THR A 63 10.75 -2.07 12.50
CA THR A 63 10.94 -2.62 13.87
C THR A 63 11.91 -1.77 14.69
N ARG A 64 13.03 -1.34 14.09
CA ARG A 64 14.03 -0.52 14.79
C ARG A 64 13.54 0.89 15.12
N GLN A 65 12.79 1.53 14.21
CA GLN A 65 12.21 2.86 14.47
C GLN A 65 11.12 2.79 15.55
N THR A 66 10.29 1.75 15.53
CA THR A 66 9.24 1.57 16.55
C THR A 66 9.82 1.37 17.93
N SER A 67 10.85 0.54 18.08
CA SER A 67 11.46 0.31 19.40
C SER A 67 12.01 1.60 20.00
N ARG A 68 12.59 2.49 19.18
CA ARG A 68 13.03 3.82 19.63
C ARG A 68 11.86 4.73 19.99
N LEU A 69 10.76 4.68 19.24
CA LEU A 69 9.55 5.43 19.54
C LEU A 69 8.96 4.99 20.88
N ARG A 70 8.76 3.68 21.09
CA ARG A 70 8.27 3.12 22.36
C ARG A 70 9.13 3.57 23.55
N GLN A 71 10.45 3.56 23.42
CA GLN A 71 11.36 4.02 24.49
C GLN A 71 11.20 5.51 24.81
N ARG A 72 11.13 6.38 23.79
CA ARG A 72 10.97 7.82 24.00
C ARG A 72 9.58 8.16 24.55
N TYR A 73 8.55 7.47 24.08
CA TYR A 73 7.17 7.71 24.49
C TYR A 73 6.95 7.25 25.94
N LEU A 74 7.48 6.08 26.32
CA LEU A 74 7.48 5.62 27.73
C LEU A 74 8.25 6.60 28.64
N SER A 75 9.43 7.06 28.20
CA SER A 75 10.22 8.04 28.96
C SER A 75 9.51 9.40 29.10
N ALA A 76 8.67 9.78 28.15
CA ALA A 76 7.88 11.01 28.20
C ALA A 76 6.70 10.87 29.18
N VAL A 77 5.98 9.75 29.14
CA VAL A 77 4.89 9.45 30.08
C VAL A 77 5.38 9.36 31.52
N LEU A 78 6.54 8.73 31.75
CA LEU A 78 7.17 8.67 33.08
C LEU A 78 7.64 10.03 33.61
N ARG A 79 7.79 11.04 32.76
CA ARG A 79 8.14 12.42 33.14
C ARG A 79 6.91 13.30 33.40
N GLN A 80 5.70 12.78 33.18
CA GLN A 80 4.47 13.54 33.32
C GLN A 80 4.06 13.68 34.79
N ASN A 81 3.44 14.81 35.13
CA ASN A 81 3.17 15.20 36.51
C ASN A 81 2.12 14.29 37.18
N ILE A 82 2.21 14.10 38.50
CA ILE A 82 1.38 13.16 39.27
C ILE A 82 -0.13 13.44 39.14
N ALA A 83 -0.52 14.71 38.92
CA ALA A 83 -1.90 15.09 38.67
C ALA A 83 -2.51 14.49 37.38
N TYR A 84 -1.68 14.17 36.38
CA TYR A 84 -2.12 13.49 35.16
C TYR A 84 -2.52 12.03 35.45
N PHE A 85 -1.77 11.36 36.34
CA PHE A 85 -2.06 9.99 36.77
C PHE A 85 -3.28 9.88 37.69
N ASP A 86 -3.71 10.99 38.29
CA ASP A 86 -4.87 11.04 39.18
C ASP A 86 -6.19 11.31 38.41
N THR A 87 -6.09 11.85 37.19
CA THR A 87 -7.24 12.18 36.33
C THR A 87 -7.61 11.04 35.38
N GLU A 88 -6.63 10.27 34.89
CA GLU A 88 -6.87 9.09 34.06
C GLU A 88 -6.84 7.81 34.91
N GLN A 89 -8.04 7.33 35.28
CA GLN A 89 -8.21 6.09 36.03
C GLN A 89 -7.46 4.92 35.37
N THR A 90 -6.68 4.21 36.19
CA THR A 90 -5.86 3.03 35.87
C THR A 90 -4.61 3.30 35.02
N THR A 91 -3.45 3.37 35.69
CA THR A 91 -2.10 3.31 35.08
C THR A 91 -1.95 2.18 34.04
N GLY A 92 -2.70 1.08 34.21
CA GLY A 92 -2.77 -0.02 33.25
C GLY A 92 -3.44 0.33 31.91
N GLY A 93 -4.52 1.12 31.92
CA GLY A 93 -5.22 1.57 30.71
C GLY A 93 -4.38 2.53 29.88
N LEU A 94 -3.65 3.43 30.55
CA LEU A 94 -2.68 4.33 29.93
C LEU A 94 -1.53 3.57 29.24
N LEU A 95 -0.95 2.58 29.92
CA LEU A 95 0.10 1.71 29.36
C LEU A 95 -0.41 0.85 28.19
N GLN A 96 -1.68 0.44 28.24
CA GLN A 96 -2.30 -0.36 27.20
C GLN A 96 -2.63 0.49 25.95
N GLY A 97 -3.18 1.69 26.14
CA GLY A 97 -3.37 2.68 25.07
C GLY A 97 -2.06 3.11 24.43
N LEU A 98 -1.03 3.36 25.25
CA LEU A 98 0.32 3.69 24.77
C LEU A 98 0.93 2.57 23.93
N ASN A 99 0.72 1.31 24.32
CA ASN A 99 1.18 0.17 23.54
C ASN A 99 0.41 0.00 22.23
N ALA A 100 -0.90 0.29 22.23
CA ALA A 100 -1.74 0.27 21.05
C ALA A 100 -1.32 1.37 20.06
N ASP A 101 -1.23 2.63 20.50
CA ASP A 101 -0.82 3.77 19.67
C ASP A 101 0.58 3.56 19.08
N SER A 102 1.52 3.05 19.88
CA SER A 102 2.86 2.72 19.40
C SER A 102 2.86 1.60 18.35
N ASN A 103 1.93 0.66 18.43
CA ASN A 103 1.79 -0.43 17.46
C ASN A 103 1.11 0.05 16.16
N ASP A 104 0.15 0.97 16.26
CA ASP A 104 -0.46 1.59 15.10
C ASP A 104 0.55 2.47 14.35
N VAL A 105 1.37 3.24 15.07
CA VAL A 105 2.48 4.01 14.47
C VAL A 105 3.53 3.08 13.87
N GLN A 106 3.84 1.95 14.52
CA GLN A 106 4.71 0.92 13.94
C GLN A 106 4.19 0.42 12.61
N THR A 107 2.92 0.01 12.58
CA THR A 107 2.29 -0.55 11.39
C THR A 107 2.24 0.50 10.29
N ALA A 108 1.93 1.76 10.63
CA ALA A 108 1.96 2.87 9.70
C ALA A 108 3.36 3.11 9.10
N ILE A 109 4.42 3.10 9.91
CA ILE A 109 5.79 3.34 9.43
C ILE A 109 6.36 2.14 8.67
N SER A 110 6.14 0.93 9.19
CA SER A 110 6.75 -0.30 8.63
C SER A 110 6.08 -0.72 7.32
N GLU A 111 4.76 -0.62 7.27
CA GLU A 111 3.95 -1.24 6.21
C GLU A 111 3.44 -0.18 5.23
N LYS A 112 2.77 0.87 5.72
CA LYS A 112 2.19 1.90 4.82
C LYS A 112 3.25 2.70 4.07
N VAL A 113 4.34 3.12 4.72
CA VAL A 113 5.43 3.85 4.02
C VAL A 113 6.08 2.95 2.97
N GLY A 114 6.19 1.65 3.25
CA GLY A 114 6.74 0.69 2.31
C GLY A 114 5.89 0.49 1.07
N HIS A 115 4.59 0.30 1.26
CA HIS A 115 3.64 0.23 0.15
C HIS A 115 3.59 1.55 -0.63
N PHE A 116 3.58 2.70 0.05
CA PHE A 116 3.55 4.01 -0.61
C PHE A 116 4.76 4.21 -1.54
N MET A 117 5.97 3.95 -1.04
CA MET A 117 7.18 4.08 -1.83
C MET A 117 7.23 3.08 -3.00
N GLN A 118 6.69 1.86 -2.80
CA GLN A 118 6.54 0.87 -3.85
C GLN A 118 5.58 1.36 -4.94
N HIS A 119 4.40 1.83 -4.57
CA HIS A 119 3.41 2.37 -5.51
C HIS A 119 3.95 3.58 -6.28
N MET A 120 4.67 4.50 -5.63
CA MET A 120 5.33 5.60 -6.33
C MET A 120 6.35 5.10 -7.36
N THR A 121 7.18 4.12 -6.98
CA THR A 121 8.18 3.56 -7.90
C THR A 121 7.51 2.91 -9.11
N THR A 122 6.47 2.09 -8.89
CA THR A 122 5.71 1.45 -9.96
C THR A 122 5.02 2.48 -10.86
N PHE A 123 4.48 3.56 -10.28
CA PHE A 123 3.83 4.62 -11.03
C PHE A 123 4.81 5.30 -12.00
N PHE A 124 5.97 5.74 -11.51
CA PHE A 124 6.98 6.37 -12.38
C PHE A 124 7.58 5.40 -13.40
N ALA A 125 7.91 4.18 -12.99
CA ALA A 125 8.45 3.17 -13.91
C ALA A 125 7.42 2.77 -14.99
N GLY A 126 6.13 2.66 -14.62
CA GLY A 126 5.04 2.40 -15.54
C GLY A 126 4.86 3.51 -16.57
N ILE A 127 4.90 4.79 -16.14
CA ILE A 127 4.84 5.94 -17.05
C ILE A 127 6.01 5.89 -18.05
N ILE A 128 7.24 5.67 -17.56
CA ILE A 128 8.43 5.63 -18.42
C ILE A 128 8.29 4.53 -19.48
N VAL A 129 7.92 3.31 -19.08
CA VAL A 129 7.76 2.19 -20.04
C VAL A 129 6.62 2.44 -21.01
N ALA A 130 5.52 3.04 -20.55
CA ALA A 130 4.40 3.36 -21.41
C ALA A 130 4.83 4.35 -22.52
N PHE A 131 5.57 5.41 -22.16
CA PHE A 131 6.09 6.37 -23.14
C PHE A 131 7.09 5.74 -24.14
N VAL A 132 7.84 4.72 -23.71
CA VAL A 132 8.78 3.99 -24.58
C VAL A 132 8.05 3.09 -25.58
N GLY A 133 6.94 2.45 -25.19
CA GLY A 133 6.18 1.55 -26.07
C GLY A 133 5.39 2.26 -27.18
N GLY A 134 5.03 3.53 -26.98
CA GLY A 134 4.35 4.33 -27.99
C GLY A 134 3.72 5.58 -27.39
N TRP A 135 4.14 6.75 -27.86
CA TRP A 135 3.71 8.04 -27.33
C TRP A 135 2.23 8.38 -27.64
N ASP A 136 1.68 7.87 -28.75
CA ASP A 136 0.28 8.12 -29.15
C ASP A 136 -0.72 7.36 -28.27
N MET A 137 -0.50 6.05 -28.09
CA MET A 137 -1.38 5.20 -27.28
C MET A 137 -1.38 5.62 -25.80
N THR A 138 -0.23 6.07 -25.31
CA THR A 138 -0.11 6.55 -23.93
C THR A 138 -0.82 7.87 -23.69
N LEU A 139 -0.75 8.83 -24.60
CA LEU A 139 -1.47 10.09 -24.47
C LEU A 139 -2.98 9.87 -24.39
N VAL A 140 -3.52 8.96 -25.21
CA VAL A 140 -4.94 8.59 -25.17
C VAL A 140 -5.31 7.97 -23.82
N MET A 141 -4.51 7.03 -23.31
CA MET A 141 -4.76 6.44 -21.99
C MET A 141 -4.68 7.48 -20.85
N LEU A 142 -3.71 8.39 -20.92
CA LEU A 142 -3.52 9.44 -19.91
C LEU A 142 -4.68 10.45 -19.93
N GLY A 143 -5.31 10.67 -21.09
CA GLY A 143 -6.54 11.45 -21.22
C GLY A 143 -7.77 10.79 -20.58
N THR A 144 -7.84 9.45 -20.53
CA THR A 144 -8.95 8.73 -19.87
C THR A 144 -8.80 8.62 -18.35
N MET A 145 -7.57 8.70 -17.82
CA MET A 145 -7.29 8.71 -16.39
C MET A 145 -8.08 9.76 -15.57
N PRO A 146 -8.14 11.06 -15.95
CA PRO A 146 -8.91 12.05 -15.19
C PRO A 146 -10.41 11.76 -15.20
N PHE A 147 -10.95 11.20 -16.29
CA PHE A 147 -12.36 10.81 -16.36
C PHE A 147 -12.65 9.67 -15.38
N LEU A 148 -11.80 8.64 -15.35
CA LEU A 148 -11.93 7.53 -14.40
C LEU A 148 -11.76 8.00 -12.95
N ALA A 149 -10.82 8.91 -12.71
CA ALA A 149 -10.59 9.50 -11.39
C ALA A 149 -11.80 10.33 -10.91
N ALA A 150 -12.44 11.09 -11.80
CA ALA A 150 -13.65 11.85 -11.49
C ALA A 150 -14.80 10.93 -11.08
N VAL A 151 -15.05 9.86 -11.84
CA VAL A 151 -16.09 8.86 -11.52
C VAL A 151 -15.76 8.17 -10.18
N GLY A 152 -14.51 7.78 -9.97
CA GLY A 152 -14.06 7.18 -8.71
C GLY A 152 -14.21 8.11 -7.52
N ALA A 153 -13.91 9.40 -7.66
CA ALA A 153 -14.07 10.39 -6.61
C ALA A 153 -15.55 10.60 -6.23
N VAL A 154 -16.45 10.64 -7.22
CA VAL A 154 -17.90 10.72 -6.98
C VAL A 154 -18.37 9.49 -6.22
N LEU A 155 -17.98 8.28 -6.66
CA LEU A 155 -18.34 7.04 -5.98
C LEU A 155 -17.81 7.02 -4.54
N ALA A 156 -16.54 7.39 -4.32
CA ALA A 156 -15.94 7.46 -2.98
C ALA A 156 -16.69 8.44 -2.07
N LYS A 157 -17.10 9.60 -2.60
CA LYS A 157 -17.88 10.60 -1.84
C LYS A 157 -19.27 10.07 -1.47
N VAL A 158 -19.92 9.36 -2.39
CA VAL A 158 -21.23 8.76 -2.14
C VAL A 158 -21.12 7.68 -1.05
N THR A 159 -20.14 6.77 -1.18
CA THR A 159 -19.95 5.68 -0.20
C THR A 159 -19.62 6.23 1.19
N THR A 160 -18.72 7.20 1.29
CA THR A 160 -18.36 7.82 2.59
C THR A 160 -19.54 8.54 3.23
N THR A 161 -20.36 9.22 2.43
CA THR A 161 -21.58 9.90 2.91
C THR A 161 -22.63 8.89 3.36
N MET A 162 -22.84 7.81 2.62
CA MET A 162 -23.76 6.73 3.01
C MET A 162 -23.28 6.03 4.29
N SER A 163 -21.99 5.75 4.41
CA SER A 163 -21.41 5.19 5.64
C SER A 163 -21.64 6.12 6.83
N ALA A 164 -21.35 7.42 6.69
CA ALA A 164 -21.58 8.39 7.76
C ALA A 164 -23.06 8.43 8.21
N LYS A 165 -23.99 8.48 7.24
CA LYS A 165 -25.43 8.45 7.51
C LYS A 165 -25.87 7.15 8.19
N SER A 166 -25.28 6.02 7.78
CA SER A 166 -25.56 4.73 8.42
C SER A 166 -25.10 4.71 9.87
N THR A 167 -23.88 5.19 10.15
CA THR A 167 -23.34 5.28 11.51
C THR A 167 -24.19 6.19 12.38
N GLU A 168 -24.61 7.35 11.88
CA GLU A 168 -25.47 8.28 12.61
C GLU A 168 -26.83 7.66 12.99
N ALA A 169 -27.48 7.00 12.03
CA ALA A 169 -28.74 6.29 12.27
C ALA A 169 -28.58 5.17 13.31
N TYR A 170 -27.49 4.40 13.22
CA TYR A 170 -27.15 3.38 14.21
C TYR A 170 -26.91 3.99 15.59
N THR A 171 -26.15 5.08 15.70
CA THR A 171 -25.89 5.74 16.99
C THR A 171 -27.15 6.26 17.65
N THR A 172 -28.09 6.81 16.88
CA THR A 172 -29.37 7.34 17.39
C THR A 172 -30.28 6.21 17.87
N ALA A 173 -30.34 5.10 17.13
CA ALA A 173 -31.11 3.92 17.54
C ALA A 173 -30.51 3.30 18.82
N SER A 174 -29.18 3.16 18.87
CA SER A 174 -28.47 2.66 20.05
C SER A 174 -28.67 3.55 21.28
N SER A 175 -28.59 4.89 21.13
CA SER A 175 -28.80 5.81 22.26
C SER A 175 -30.23 5.76 22.78
N THR A 176 -31.22 5.63 21.89
CA THR A 176 -32.64 5.51 22.28
C THR A 176 -32.89 4.18 23.00
N ALA A 177 -32.31 3.08 22.52
CA ALA A 177 -32.40 1.79 23.19
C ALA A 177 -31.72 1.82 24.57
N GLN A 178 -30.56 2.47 24.70
CA GLN A 178 -29.89 2.67 25.99
C GLN A 178 -30.73 3.49 26.96
N GLN A 179 -31.37 4.57 26.50
CA GLN A 179 -32.26 5.38 27.33
C GLN A 179 -33.47 4.58 27.83
N ALA A 180 -34.09 3.78 26.96
CA ALA A 180 -35.22 2.93 27.33
C ALA A 180 -34.82 1.86 28.37
N LEU A 181 -33.67 1.20 28.18
CA LEU A 181 -33.16 0.22 29.14
C LEU A 181 -32.77 0.85 30.49
N ALA A 182 -32.30 2.10 30.51
CA ALA A 182 -31.93 2.78 31.74
C ALA A 182 -33.13 3.30 32.56
N GLN A 183 -34.32 3.36 31.96
CA GLN A 183 -35.57 3.76 32.63
C GLN A 183 -36.34 2.60 33.29
N PHE A 184 -35.98 1.35 32.98
CA PHE A 184 -36.46 0.15 33.67
C PHE A 184 -35.53 -0.23 34.83
#